data_AF-A0A968Q6D9-F1
#
_entry.id   AF-A0A968Q6D9-F1
#
_cell.length_a   1.000
_cell.length_b   1.000
_cell.length_c   1.000
_cell.angle_alpha   90.00
_cell.angle_beta   90.00
_cell.angle_gamma   90.00
#
_symmetry.space_group_name_H-M   'P 1'
#
loop_
_entity.id
_entity.type
_entity.pdbx_description
1 polymer ?
#
loop_
_entity_poly.entity_id
_entity_poly.type
_entity_poly.pdbx_seq_one_letter_code
_entity_poly.pdbx_strand_id
1 'polypeptide(L)'
;MQWGLAAGVMVLVCGPWIQTNWLTVLTNSQSNNARWVPPEVVPGNRWSALSYYARMVPRLVTYTLLASSVVAGLVGLLQRNNALEVVKPSRPRRVTWAWLLGFLLGSYGLLTLLQNKDPRHIAPAIPILVLVLAYGLTLLIDRTGRGLRWLVAGLMVALMVAALLPGGALPPSRLMRTLYPGPTWPHRSVINRILEQEPYLRSTLGVLPNTPQINPQTLDFYGALQDFRVFGRELGFNPDFVPSDARALPWMLTKTGDQGPMSESKAALTQTVLTSPEFAVAQTWPLPDGSTLALHHRRQPAITVTPLTERADGITLASVVLPTTAAPGQTVPVSYELVGDWEALSQGLLILHWQTTENDQGEISWIHDHGIGLGQLLRESAGAPEPASFAVTERLGMILPADLSPGRYQLRAEYVDRRTGQSQPLSIPLTTLTIAENMAPPTAPEPDLVGVLHQLSQGLATGKVDPIFATVGRINQYDPVQDYLPQAISAMNHRLAQDSEDVRWLYTKVMAHILRQDTGGAVDALNQLTALAPNNLYHWLLLGFVHLYAWQPQAADQALAKAAHLNSDLPELKVLQGVAALQQLRLRLAWQRISESNLLN
;
A
#
# COMPACT_ATOMS: atom_id res chain seq x y z
N MET A 1 24.96 -13.72 -29.83
CA MET A 1 25.66 -12.74 -28.97
C MET A 1 24.74 -11.60 -28.54
N GLN A 2 24.17 -10.81 -29.46
CA GLN A 2 23.29 -9.66 -29.11
C GLN A 2 22.09 -10.03 -28.22
N TRP A 3 21.38 -11.11 -28.52
CA TRP A 3 20.27 -11.60 -27.69
C TRP A 3 20.71 -12.05 -26.29
N GLY A 4 21.85 -12.74 -26.19
CA GLY A 4 22.40 -13.15 -24.90
C GLY A 4 22.86 -11.96 -24.04
N LEU A 5 23.43 -10.93 -24.68
CA LEU A 5 23.79 -9.69 -24.01
C LEU A 5 22.54 -8.90 -23.58
N ALA A 6 21.51 -8.83 -24.43
CA ALA A 6 20.24 -8.21 -24.07
C ALA A 6 19.55 -8.93 -22.90
N ALA A 7 19.54 -10.26 -22.91
CA ALA A 7 19.03 -11.07 -21.81
C ALA A 7 19.85 -10.87 -20.53
N GLY A 8 21.18 -10.83 -20.62
CA GLY A 8 22.07 -10.55 -19.49
C GLY A 8 21.80 -9.17 -18.88
N VAL A 9 21.67 -8.14 -19.72
CA VAL A 9 21.30 -6.78 -19.27
C VAL A 9 19.90 -6.76 -18.64
N MET A 10 18.93 -7.44 -19.23
CA MET A 10 17.59 -7.56 -18.66
C MET A 10 17.63 -8.19 -17.27
N VAL A 11 18.38 -9.27 -17.07
CA VAL A 11 18.51 -9.94 -15.76
C VAL A 11 19.22 -9.03 -14.78
N LEU A 12 20.28 -8.32 -15.17
CA LEU A 12 20.99 -7.40 -14.28
C LEU A 12 20.12 -6.20 -13.86
N VAL A 13 19.31 -5.65 -14.77
CA VAL A 13 18.48 -4.46 -14.51
C VAL A 13 17.18 -4.83 -13.80
N CYS A 14 16.48 -5.84 -14.31
CA CYS A 14 15.14 -6.19 -13.83
C CYS A 14 15.17 -7.30 -12.77
N GLY A 15 16.23 -8.10 -12.70
CA GLY A 15 16.33 -9.28 -11.82
C GLY A 15 16.08 -8.95 -10.36
N PRO A 16 16.79 -7.98 -9.74
CA PRO A 16 16.57 -7.62 -8.34
C PRO A 16 15.13 -7.17 -8.07
N TRP A 17 14.56 -6.34 -8.95
CA TRP A 17 13.18 -5.89 -8.81
C TRP A 17 12.18 -7.04 -8.93
N ILE A 18 12.37 -7.94 -9.91
CA ILE A 18 11.55 -9.14 -10.07
C ILE A 18 11.69 -10.05 -8.84
N GLN A 19 12.91 -10.24 -8.32
CA GLN A 19 13.16 -11.07 -7.15
C GLN A 19 12.40 -10.55 -5.92
N THR A 20 12.31 -9.24 -5.73
CA THR A 20 11.54 -8.65 -4.61
C THR A 20 10.03 -8.69 -4.87
N ASN A 21 9.59 -8.54 -6.12
CA ASN A 21 8.17 -8.30 -6.46
C ASN A 21 7.48 -9.47 -7.18
N TRP A 22 8.13 -10.64 -7.32
CA TRP A 22 7.59 -11.74 -8.14
C TRP A 22 6.21 -12.19 -7.69
N LEU A 23 5.98 -12.28 -6.37
CA LEU A 23 4.70 -12.70 -5.82
C LEU A 23 3.63 -11.67 -6.15
N THR A 24 3.92 -10.38 -5.97
CA THR A 24 3.05 -9.27 -6.35
C THR A 24 2.73 -9.28 -7.83
N VAL A 25 3.71 -9.56 -8.71
CA VAL A 25 3.49 -9.68 -10.15
C VAL A 25 2.49 -10.80 -10.45
N LEU A 26 2.64 -11.97 -9.82
CA LEU A 26 1.74 -13.10 -10.01
C LEU A 26 0.35 -12.83 -9.45
N THR A 27 0.24 -12.36 -8.21
CA THR A 27 -1.06 -12.16 -7.54
C THR A 27 -1.85 -11.01 -8.14
N ASN A 28 -1.19 -9.90 -8.48
CA ASN A 28 -1.86 -8.78 -9.13
C ASN A 28 -2.20 -9.06 -10.60
N SER A 29 -1.55 -10.03 -11.25
CA SER A 29 -1.88 -10.35 -12.64
C SER A 29 -3.33 -10.78 -12.80
N GLN A 30 -3.91 -11.51 -11.86
CA GLN A 30 -5.31 -11.93 -11.91
C GLN A 30 -6.25 -10.74 -11.67
N SER A 31 -6.06 -10.03 -10.56
CA SER A 31 -6.89 -8.88 -10.16
C SER A 31 -6.86 -7.77 -11.21
N ASN A 32 -5.67 -7.41 -11.66
CA ASN A 32 -5.49 -6.32 -12.62
C ASN A 32 -5.84 -6.74 -14.03
N ASN A 33 -5.65 -7.98 -14.48
CA ASN A 33 -5.92 -8.34 -15.88
C ASN A 33 -7.29 -8.96 -16.13
N ALA A 34 -7.98 -9.52 -15.12
CA ALA A 34 -9.22 -10.28 -15.33
C ALA A 34 -10.49 -9.59 -14.76
N ARG A 35 -10.36 -8.66 -13.80
CA ARG A 35 -11.53 -8.08 -13.11
C ARG A 35 -11.87 -6.65 -13.51
N TRP A 36 -10.97 -5.96 -14.20
CA TRP A 36 -11.20 -4.57 -14.63
C TRP A 36 -11.40 -4.48 -16.14
N VAL A 37 -12.55 -3.95 -16.56
CA VAL A 37 -12.93 -3.73 -17.96
C VAL A 37 -13.29 -2.25 -18.10
N PRO A 38 -12.65 -1.50 -19.01
CA PRO A 38 -12.98 -0.09 -19.18
C PRO A 38 -14.36 0.07 -19.84
N PRO A 39 -15.04 1.22 -19.67
CA PRO A 39 -16.37 1.47 -20.24
C PRO A 39 -16.45 1.30 -21.77
N GLU A 40 -15.35 1.50 -22.50
CA GLU A 40 -15.31 1.38 -23.96
C GLU A 40 -15.21 -0.07 -24.47
N VAL A 41 -15.08 -1.04 -23.56
CA VAL A 41 -15.08 -2.48 -23.85
C VAL A 41 -16.40 -3.08 -23.37
N VAL A 42 -17.11 -3.73 -24.29
CA VAL A 42 -18.35 -4.44 -23.96
C VAL A 42 -17.98 -5.78 -23.32
N PRO A 43 -18.37 -6.05 -22.06
CA PRO A 43 -18.08 -7.31 -21.40
C PRO A 43 -18.62 -8.51 -22.20
N GLY A 44 -17.84 -9.58 -22.29
CA GLY A 44 -18.20 -10.79 -23.05
C GLY A 44 -18.06 -10.69 -24.58
N ASN A 45 -17.82 -9.50 -25.15
CA ASN A 45 -17.63 -9.34 -26.59
C ASN A 45 -16.14 -9.32 -26.98
N ARG A 46 -15.67 -10.43 -27.57
CA ARG A 46 -14.27 -10.60 -28.03
C ARG A 46 -13.84 -9.57 -29.07
N TRP A 47 -14.74 -9.12 -29.95
CA TRP A 47 -14.44 -8.11 -30.97
C TRP A 47 -14.27 -6.72 -30.38
N SER A 48 -15.02 -6.41 -29.31
CA SER A 48 -14.87 -5.15 -28.58
C SER A 48 -13.48 -5.04 -27.95
N ALA A 49 -13.01 -6.14 -27.33
CA ALA A 49 -11.67 -6.23 -26.76
C ALA A 49 -10.58 -6.23 -27.85
N LEU A 50 -10.78 -6.97 -28.95
CA LEU A 50 -9.82 -7.05 -30.06
C LEU A 50 -9.61 -5.70 -30.75
N SER A 51 -10.68 -4.92 -30.93
CA SER A 51 -10.64 -3.62 -31.61
C SER A 51 -10.26 -2.46 -30.70
N TYR A 52 -10.14 -2.66 -29.38
CA TYR A 52 -9.93 -1.56 -28.43
C TYR A 52 -8.70 -0.71 -28.78
N TYR A 53 -7.52 -1.33 -28.90
CA TYR A 53 -6.29 -0.57 -29.17
C TYR A 53 -6.29 0.05 -30.56
N ALA A 54 -6.87 -0.63 -31.57
CA ALA A 54 -7.08 -0.06 -32.90
C ALA A 54 -7.94 1.23 -32.84
N ARG A 55 -9.03 1.21 -32.07
CA ARG A 55 -9.87 2.41 -31.81
C ARG A 55 -9.10 3.52 -31.09
N MET A 56 -8.08 3.18 -30.30
CA MET A 56 -7.24 4.13 -29.58
C MET A 56 -6.05 4.66 -30.38
N VAL A 57 -5.69 4.07 -31.53
CA VAL A 57 -4.54 4.52 -32.36
C VAL A 57 -4.57 6.03 -32.65
N PRO A 58 -5.70 6.63 -33.08
CA PRO A 58 -5.74 8.08 -33.31
C PRO A 58 -5.43 8.92 -32.07
N ARG A 59 -5.71 8.41 -30.86
CA ARG A 59 -5.35 9.04 -29.59
C ARG A 59 -3.84 9.05 -29.36
N LEU A 60 -3.17 7.97 -29.75
CA LEU A 60 -1.78 7.71 -29.43
C LEU A 60 -0.83 8.42 -30.38
N VAL A 61 -1.19 8.53 -31.66
CA VAL A 61 -0.33 9.14 -32.70
C VAL A 61 -0.92 10.40 -33.34
N THR A 62 -2.11 10.84 -32.91
CA THR A 62 -2.94 11.91 -33.50
C THR A 62 -3.55 11.57 -34.86
N TYR A 63 -4.71 12.18 -35.16
CA TYR A 63 -5.33 12.09 -36.48
C TYR A 63 -4.46 12.72 -37.57
N THR A 64 -3.76 13.81 -37.26
CA THR A 64 -2.91 14.52 -38.21
C THR A 64 -1.87 13.59 -38.82
N LEU A 65 -1.05 12.95 -37.98
CA LEU A 65 -0.02 12.02 -38.46
C LEU A 65 -0.64 10.77 -39.07
N LEU A 66 -1.68 10.19 -38.45
CA LEU A 66 -2.30 8.95 -38.93
C LEU A 66 -2.89 9.11 -40.34
N ALA A 67 -3.78 10.10 -40.52
CA ALA A 67 -4.49 10.29 -41.77
C ALA A 67 -3.53 10.74 -42.89
N SER A 68 -2.64 11.69 -42.62
CA SER A 68 -1.68 12.15 -43.62
C SER A 68 -0.76 11.04 -44.10
N SER A 69 -0.30 10.19 -43.17
CA SER A 69 0.61 9.09 -43.47
C SER A 69 -0.05 7.97 -44.28
N VAL A 70 -1.29 7.61 -43.92
CA VAL A 70 -2.05 6.59 -44.65
C VAL A 70 -2.38 7.07 -46.06
N VAL A 71 -2.89 8.29 -46.20
CA VAL A 71 -3.23 8.86 -47.52
C VAL A 71 -1.97 9.00 -48.39
N ALA A 72 -0.91 9.61 -47.86
CA ALA A 72 0.36 9.74 -48.60
C ALA A 72 0.95 8.39 -48.99
N GLY A 73 0.88 7.40 -48.08
CA GLY A 73 1.36 6.05 -48.34
C GLY A 73 0.59 5.37 -49.47
N LEU A 74 -0.75 5.42 -49.44
CA LEU A 74 -1.60 4.84 -50.49
C LEU A 74 -1.37 5.50 -51.85
N VAL A 75 -1.36 6.84 -51.90
CA VAL A 75 -1.12 7.58 -53.14
C VAL A 75 0.29 7.29 -53.69
N GLY A 76 1.31 7.30 -52.84
CA GLY A 76 2.69 6.99 -53.24
C GLY A 76 2.87 5.56 -53.75
N LEU A 77 2.15 4.58 -53.19
CA LEU A 77 2.13 3.20 -53.70
C LEU A 77 1.46 3.11 -55.08
N LEU A 78 0.32 3.79 -55.28
CA LEU A 78 -0.38 3.81 -56.58
C LEU A 78 0.48 4.50 -57.67
N GLN A 79 1.13 5.61 -57.34
CA GLN A 79 2.04 6.30 -58.26
C GLN A 79 3.26 5.44 -58.62
N ARG A 80 3.79 4.66 -57.66
CA ARG A 80 4.90 3.72 -57.90
C ARG A 80 4.53 2.54 -58.78
N ASN A 81 3.30 2.02 -58.68
CA ASN A 81 2.85 0.94 -59.56
C ASN A 81 2.67 1.40 -61.02
N ASN A 82 2.45 2.70 -61.25
CA ASN A 82 2.36 3.29 -62.59
C ASN A 82 3.71 3.74 -63.16
N ALA A 83 4.71 3.99 -62.30
CA ALA A 83 6.08 4.32 -62.70
C ALA A 83 6.95 3.05 -62.69
N LEU A 84 7.01 2.34 -63.82
CA LEU A 84 7.92 1.22 -64.06
C LEU A 84 9.38 1.71 -64.16
N GLU A 85 9.98 2.15 -63.06
CA GLU A 85 11.44 2.21 -62.94
C GLU A 85 11.90 1.56 -61.63
N VAL A 86 12.53 0.40 -61.81
CA VAL A 86 13.03 -0.48 -60.75
C VAL A 86 14.32 0.10 -60.18
N VAL A 87 14.21 0.97 -59.18
CA VAL A 87 15.31 1.19 -58.25
C VAL A 87 15.42 -0.04 -57.35
N LYS A 88 16.40 -0.91 -57.64
CA LYS A 88 16.71 -2.08 -56.79
C LYS A 88 17.16 -1.60 -55.40
N PRO A 89 16.45 -1.94 -54.31
CA PRO A 89 16.89 -1.58 -52.97
C PRO A 89 18.07 -2.47 -52.57
N SER A 90 19.18 -1.85 -52.15
CA SER A 90 20.31 -2.53 -51.53
C SER A 90 20.01 -2.78 -50.03
N ARG A 91 20.24 -4.03 -49.58
CA ARG A 91 19.87 -4.69 -48.30
C ARG A 91 18.45 -5.27 -48.21
N PRO A 92 18.26 -6.41 -47.50
CA PRO A 92 17.00 -7.14 -47.50
C PRO A 92 15.98 -6.40 -46.65
N ARG A 93 15.26 -5.45 -47.27
CA ARG A 93 14.07 -4.77 -46.72
C ARG A 93 13.14 -5.73 -45.98
N ARG A 94 13.04 -6.97 -46.44
CA ARG A 94 12.18 -8.00 -45.85
C ARG A 94 12.50 -8.30 -44.39
N VAL A 95 13.77 -8.39 -43.98
CA VAL A 95 14.13 -8.74 -42.60
C VAL A 95 13.80 -7.59 -41.65
N THR A 96 14.10 -6.36 -42.04
CA THR A 96 13.76 -5.16 -41.26
C THR A 96 12.25 -5.01 -41.11
N TRP A 97 11.49 -5.16 -42.19
CA TRP A 97 10.03 -5.07 -42.14
C TRP A 97 9.41 -6.25 -41.38
N ALA A 98 9.95 -7.45 -41.51
CA ALA A 98 9.50 -8.60 -40.72
C ALA A 98 9.74 -8.37 -39.23
N TRP A 99 10.86 -7.75 -38.84
CA TRP A 99 11.13 -7.41 -37.45
C TRP A 99 10.18 -6.31 -36.92
N LEU A 100 9.99 -5.22 -37.67
CA LEU A 100 9.08 -4.13 -37.28
C LEU A 100 7.62 -4.60 -37.17
N LEU A 101 7.14 -5.33 -38.17
CA LEU A 101 5.78 -5.88 -38.17
C LEU A 101 5.62 -6.98 -37.10
N GLY A 102 6.63 -7.82 -36.92
CA GLY A 102 6.64 -8.85 -35.89
C GLY A 102 6.53 -8.24 -34.48
N PHE A 103 7.27 -7.17 -34.21
CA PHE A 103 7.15 -6.46 -32.93
C PHE A 103 5.81 -5.73 -32.79
N LEU A 104 5.36 -5.03 -33.84
CA LEU A 104 4.10 -4.27 -33.80
C LEU A 104 2.90 -5.20 -33.59
N LEU A 105 2.77 -6.24 -34.42
CA LEU A 105 1.69 -7.23 -34.36
C LEU A 105 1.83 -8.13 -33.13
N GLY A 106 3.05 -8.49 -32.74
CA GLY A 106 3.32 -9.27 -31.53
C GLY A 106 2.92 -8.51 -30.27
N SER A 107 3.32 -7.25 -30.15
CA SER A 107 2.91 -6.37 -29.05
C SER A 107 1.40 -6.18 -29.03
N TYR A 108 0.80 -5.89 -30.19
CA TYR A 108 -0.66 -5.77 -30.30
C TYR A 108 -1.35 -7.06 -29.86
N GLY A 109 -0.92 -8.21 -30.36
CA GLY A 109 -1.50 -9.52 -30.04
C GLY A 109 -1.41 -9.84 -28.55
N LEU A 110 -0.19 -9.79 -27.99
CA LEU A 110 0.06 -10.10 -26.57
C LEU A 110 -0.76 -9.20 -25.64
N LEU A 111 -0.77 -7.90 -25.88
CA LEU A 111 -1.51 -6.94 -25.05
C LEU A 111 -3.02 -7.03 -25.28
N THR A 112 -3.44 -7.52 -26.45
CA THR A 112 -4.85 -7.77 -26.74
C THR A 112 -5.41 -8.96 -25.96
N LEU A 113 -4.56 -9.88 -25.48
CA LEU A 113 -4.99 -11.00 -24.63
C LEU A 113 -5.35 -10.58 -23.19
N LEU A 114 -4.83 -9.44 -22.71
CA LEU A 114 -5.16 -8.91 -21.37
C LEU A 114 -6.58 -8.33 -21.37
N GLN A 115 -7.45 -8.66 -20.40
CA GLN A 115 -8.80 -8.08 -20.38
C GLN A 115 -8.79 -6.62 -19.92
N ASN A 116 -7.83 -6.25 -19.07
CA ASN A 116 -7.59 -4.86 -18.69
C ASN A 116 -6.99 -4.07 -19.86
N LYS A 117 -7.79 -3.11 -20.34
CA LYS A 117 -7.46 -2.28 -21.50
C LYS A 117 -7.25 -0.83 -21.07
N ASP A 118 -6.03 -0.34 -21.22
CA ASP A 118 -5.70 1.07 -21.04
C ASP A 118 -4.75 1.48 -22.19
N PRO A 119 -4.91 2.67 -22.80
CA PRO A 119 -4.03 3.12 -23.87
C PRO A 119 -2.53 3.10 -23.51
N ARG A 120 -2.17 3.18 -22.23
CA ARG A 120 -0.79 3.06 -21.75
C ARG A 120 -0.18 1.69 -22.00
N HIS A 121 -0.98 0.62 -22.04
CA HIS A 121 -0.47 -0.74 -22.21
C HIS A 121 0.12 -0.96 -23.60
N ILE A 122 -0.43 -0.32 -24.63
CA ILE A 122 0.06 -0.41 -26.02
C ILE A 122 1.18 0.60 -26.32
N ALA A 123 1.65 1.36 -25.33
CA ALA A 123 2.74 2.33 -25.47
C ALA A 123 4.02 1.75 -26.11
N PRO A 124 4.46 0.51 -25.81
CA PRO A 124 5.64 -0.08 -26.45
C PRO A 124 5.52 -0.21 -27.98
N ALA A 125 4.30 -0.30 -28.52
CA ALA A 125 4.07 -0.39 -29.96
C ALA A 125 4.12 0.97 -30.67
N ILE A 126 3.98 2.08 -29.93
CA ILE A 126 3.86 3.44 -30.49
C ILE A 126 5.10 3.85 -31.29
N PRO A 127 6.36 3.69 -30.81
CA PRO A 127 7.53 4.11 -31.57
C PRO A 127 7.61 3.43 -32.94
N ILE A 128 7.30 2.13 -33.01
CA ILE A 128 7.30 1.38 -34.27
C ILE A 128 6.15 1.84 -35.16
N LEU A 129 4.96 2.04 -34.60
CA LEU A 129 3.82 2.57 -35.34
C LEU A 129 4.15 3.93 -35.97
N VAL A 130 4.78 4.83 -35.21
CA VAL A 130 5.23 6.14 -35.70
C VAL A 130 6.25 6.00 -36.83
N LEU A 131 7.21 5.07 -36.73
CA LEU A 131 8.18 4.81 -37.81
C LEU A 131 7.49 4.32 -39.09
N VAL A 132 6.50 3.42 -38.96
CA VAL A 132 5.72 2.92 -40.10
C VAL A 132 4.91 4.04 -40.76
N LEU A 133 4.24 4.89 -39.95
CA LEU A 133 3.49 6.05 -40.44
C LEU A 133 4.41 7.07 -41.11
N ALA A 134 5.54 7.42 -40.48
CA ALA A 134 6.54 8.31 -41.05
C ALA A 134 7.08 7.77 -42.39
N TYR A 135 7.32 6.46 -42.50
CA TYR A 135 7.69 5.83 -43.77
C TYR A 135 6.61 6.02 -44.84
N GLY A 136 5.33 5.90 -44.49
CA GLY A 136 4.20 6.18 -45.39
C GLY A 136 4.28 7.57 -46.02
N LEU A 137 4.61 8.60 -45.23
CA LEU A 137 4.80 9.97 -45.73
C LEU A 137 5.98 10.10 -46.71
N THR A 138 7.00 9.25 -46.60
CA THR A 138 8.16 9.28 -47.51
C THR A 138 7.89 8.65 -48.88
N LEU A 139 6.75 7.96 -49.05
CA LEU A 139 6.38 7.34 -50.33
C LEU A 139 5.98 8.38 -51.38
N LEU A 140 5.62 9.61 -50.98
CA LEU A 140 5.50 10.76 -51.87
C LEU A 140 6.87 11.45 -52.04
N ILE A 141 7.52 11.14 -53.16
CA ILE A 141 8.92 11.50 -53.42
C ILE A 141 9.07 12.92 -53.99
N ASP A 142 7.99 13.46 -54.57
CA ASP A 142 7.96 14.73 -55.28
C ASP A 142 8.02 15.95 -54.34
N ARG A 143 8.08 17.16 -54.94
CA ARG A 143 8.12 18.41 -54.18
C ARG A 143 6.88 18.58 -53.29
N THR A 144 5.72 18.09 -53.72
CA THR A 144 4.50 18.15 -52.91
C THR A 144 4.60 17.24 -51.68
N GLY A 145 5.12 16.02 -51.82
CA GLY A 145 5.40 15.13 -50.69
C GLY A 145 6.39 15.69 -49.68
N ARG A 146 7.39 16.47 -50.12
CA ARG A 146 8.30 17.19 -49.22
C ARG A 146 7.59 18.31 -48.46
N GLY A 147 6.74 19.09 -49.14
CA GLY A 147 5.92 20.13 -48.52
C GLY A 147 4.96 19.55 -47.49
N LEU A 148 4.28 18.44 -47.80
CA LEU A 148 3.36 17.74 -46.90
C LEU A 148 4.07 17.27 -45.62
N ARG A 149 5.29 16.72 -45.74
CA ARG A 149 6.07 16.28 -44.57
C ARG A 149 6.36 17.42 -43.60
N TRP A 150 6.80 18.57 -44.10
CA TRP A 150 7.05 19.75 -43.28
C TRP A 150 5.76 20.35 -42.71
N LEU A 151 4.67 20.35 -43.49
CA LEU A 151 3.36 20.79 -43.03
C LEU A 151 2.85 19.92 -41.87
N VAL A 152 2.91 18.60 -42.01
CA VAL A 152 2.51 17.64 -40.97
C VAL A 152 3.37 17.80 -39.73
N ALA A 153 4.70 17.89 -39.89
CA ALA A 153 5.61 18.12 -38.77
C ALA A 153 5.31 19.44 -38.05
N GLY A 154 5.14 20.53 -38.80
CA GLY A 154 4.80 21.85 -38.25
C GLY A 154 3.46 21.86 -37.53
N LEU A 155 2.44 21.20 -38.10
CA LEU A 155 1.13 21.08 -37.47
C LEU A 155 1.19 20.24 -36.20
N MET A 156 1.96 19.16 -36.17
CA MET A 156 2.17 18.35 -34.96
C MET A 156 2.84 19.16 -33.85
N VAL A 157 3.87 19.95 -34.18
CA VAL A 157 4.53 20.85 -33.22
C VAL A 157 3.56 21.93 -32.74
N ALA A 158 2.78 22.54 -33.63
CA ALA A 158 1.78 23.54 -33.28
C ALA A 158 0.69 22.97 -32.35
N LEU A 159 0.20 21.76 -32.64
CA LEU A 159 -0.77 21.05 -31.78
C LEU A 159 -0.18 20.71 -30.41
N MET A 160 1.08 20.27 -30.36
CA MET A 160 1.79 20.02 -29.10
C MET A 160 1.90 21.30 -28.27
N VAL A 161 2.35 22.41 -28.87
CA VAL A 161 2.46 23.71 -28.18
C VAL A 161 1.09 24.19 -27.72
N ALA A 162 0.07 24.13 -28.57
CA ALA A 162 -1.29 24.53 -28.22
C ALA A 162 -1.89 23.69 -27.08
N ALA A 163 -1.55 22.40 -26.99
CA ALA A 163 -1.99 21.53 -25.88
C ALA A 163 -1.30 21.85 -24.54
N LEU A 164 -0.09 22.42 -24.59
CA LEU A 164 0.69 22.84 -23.42
C LEU A 164 0.34 24.25 -22.94
N LEU A 165 -0.35 25.06 -23.74
CA LEU A 165 -0.74 26.41 -23.34
C LEU A 165 -2.07 26.39 -22.56
N PRO A 166 -2.13 27.03 -21.37
CA PRO A 166 -3.37 27.15 -20.62
C PRO A 166 -4.41 27.92 -21.43
N GLY A 167 -5.61 27.35 -21.60
CA GLY A 167 -6.70 27.97 -22.38
C GLY A 167 -6.58 27.80 -23.90
N GLY A 168 -5.69 26.95 -24.40
CA GLY A 168 -5.61 26.63 -25.83
C GLY A 168 -6.98 26.16 -26.37
N ALA A 169 -7.53 26.92 -27.32
CA ALA A 169 -8.86 26.71 -27.91
C ALA A 169 -8.89 25.54 -28.91
N LEU A 170 -8.17 24.45 -28.63
CA LEU A 170 -8.34 23.23 -29.38
C LEU A 170 -9.73 22.68 -29.03
N PRO A 171 -10.53 22.25 -30.02
CA PRO A 171 -11.80 21.61 -29.73
C PRO A 171 -11.52 20.46 -28.75
N PRO A 172 -12.23 20.37 -27.61
CA PRO A 172 -12.00 19.34 -26.61
C PRO A 172 -12.31 17.99 -27.25
N SER A 173 -11.30 17.37 -27.85
CA SER A 173 -11.39 15.99 -28.26
C SER A 173 -11.20 15.17 -26.99
N ARG A 174 -12.01 14.13 -26.79
CA ARG A 174 -11.80 13.13 -25.72
C ARG A 174 -10.40 12.48 -25.75
N LEU A 175 -9.63 12.78 -26.80
CA LEU A 175 -8.36 12.16 -27.17
C LEU A 175 -7.14 13.01 -26.76
N MET A 176 -7.27 14.33 -26.64
CA MET A 176 -6.19 15.23 -26.18
C MET A 176 -6.40 15.61 -24.71
N ARG A 177 -5.37 15.42 -23.87
CA ARG A 177 -5.35 15.96 -22.51
C ARG A 177 -4.82 17.39 -22.59
N THR A 178 -5.67 18.38 -22.34
CA THR A 178 -5.27 19.78 -22.19
C THR A 178 -5.04 20.11 -20.72
N LEU A 179 -4.26 21.16 -20.46
CA LEU A 179 -4.18 21.72 -19.11
C LEU A 179 -5.55 22.23 -18.68
N TYR A 180 -5.95 21.91 -17.44
CA TYR A 180 -7.17 22.45 -16.85
C TYR A 180 -6.97 23.95 -16.56
N PRO A 181 -7.73 24.85 -17.22
CA PRO A 181 -7.58 26.30 -17.04
C PRO A 181 -8.54 26.87 -15.99
N GLY A 182 -9.36 26.03 -15.36
CA GLY A 182 -10.37 26.46 -14.41
C GLY A 182 -9.81 26.82 -13.03
N PRO A 183 -10.68 27.22 -12.09
CA PRO A 183 -10.28 27.60 -10.75
C PRO A 183 -9.53 26.49 -10.02
N THR A 184 -8.56 26.87 -9.20
CA THR A 184 -7.78 25.90 -8.42
C THR A 184 -8.67 25.12 -7.46
N TRP A 185 -8.49 23.81 -7.45
CA TRP A 185 -9.12 22.94 -6.46
C TRP A 185 -8.45 23.12 -5.09
N PRO A 186 -9.18 23.02 -3.97
CA PRO A 186 -8.70 23.42 -2.63
C PRO A 186 -7.74 22.41 -1.98
N HIS A 187 -6.98 21.63 -2.76
CA HIS A 187 -6.11 20.57 -2.24
C HIS A 187 -5.08 21.12 -1.23
N ARG A 188 -4.37 22.20 -1.57
CA ARG A 188 -3.41 22.85 -0.67
C ARG A 188 -4.08 23.37 0.59
N SER A 189 -5.27 23.96 0.47
CA SER A 189 -6.03 24.49 1.61
C SER A 189 -6.45 23.39 2.58
N VAL A 190 -6.86 22.22 2.06
CA VAL A 190 -7.15 21.04 2.90
C VAL A 190 -5.92 20.62 3.69
N ILE A 191 -4.76 20.46 3.02
CA ILE A 191 -3.52 20.06 3.68
C ILE A 191 -3.08 21.10 4.72
N ASN A 192 -3.06 22.38 4.35
CA ASN A 192 -2.68 23.46 5.27
C ASN A 192 -3.59 23.50 6.51
N ARG A 193 -4.90 23.29 6.34
CA ARG A 193 -5.83 23.28 7.46
C ARG A 193 -5.54 22.17 8.48
N ILE A 194 -5.12 21.00 7.99
CA ILE A 194 -4.69 19.89 8.85
C ILE A 194 -3.42 20.28 9.60
N LEU A 195 -2.42 20.82 8.89
CA LEU A 195 -1.14 21.22 9.49
C LEU A 195 -1.27 22.35 10.52
N GLU A 196 -2.21 23.28 10.31
CA GLU A 196 -2.53 24.34 11.27
C GLU A 196 -3.11 23.79 12.58
N GLN A 197 -3.94 22.75 12.51
CA GLN A 197 -4.59 22.16 13.69
C GLN A 197 -3.72 21.11 14.39
N GLU A 198 -2.88 20.39 13.65
CA GLU A 198 -2.01 19.33 14.16
C GLU A 198 -0.53 19.58 13.79
N PRO A 199 0.07 20.71 14.23
CA PRO A 199 1.40 21.13 13.79
C PRO A 199 2.54 20.23 14.25
N TYR A 200 2.29 19.30 15.18
CA TYR A 200 3.30 18.37 15.72
C TYR A 200 3.03 16.89 15.34
N LEU A 201 2.09 16.64 14.44
CA LEU A 201 1.73 15.30 14.01
C LEU A 201 1.97 15.08 12.52
N ARG A 202 2.16 13.82 12.17
CA ARG A 202 1.82 13.24 10.88
C ARG A 202 0.35 12.84 10.92
N SER A 203 -0.43 13.27 9.94
CA SER A 203 -1.86 13.02 9.92
C SER A 203 -2.25 12.15 8.73
N THR A 204 -3.12 11.17 8.97
CA THR A 204 -3.73 10.37 7.90
C THR A 204 -5.14 10.89 7.63
N LEU A 205 -5.39 11.28 6.39
CA LEU A 205 -6.68 11.79 5.91
C LEU A 205 -7.45 10.67 5.19
N GLY A 206 -8.60 10.29 5.73
CA GLY A 206 -9.56 9.44 5.03
C GLY A 206 -10.26 10.21 3.91
N VAL A 207 -9.99 9.86 2.65
CA VAL A 207 -10.55 10.52 1.47
C VAL A 207 -11.67 9.65 0.90
N LEU A 208 -12.91 10.03 1.20
CA LEU A 208 -14.10 9.35 0.69
C LEU A 208 -14.45 9.68 -0.78
N PRO A 209 -14.27 10.90 -1.32
CA PRO A 209 -14.46 11.08 -2.77
C PRO A 209 -13.35 10.39 -3.58
N ASN A 210 -13.69 9.80 -4.72
CA ASN A 210 -12.74 9.23 -5.67
C ASN A 210 -13.06 9.66 -7.11
N THR A 211 -12.92 10.96 -7.34
CA THR A 211 -13.11 11.63 -8.63
C THR A 211 -11.76 11.89 -9.32
N PRO A 212 -11.73 12.20 -10.63
CA PRO A 212 -10.47 12.54 -11.31
C PRO A 212 -9.71 13.72 -10.69
N GLN A 213 -10.42 14.66 -10.05
CA GLN A 213 -9.85 15.86 -9.45
C GLN A 213 -9.53 15.65 -7.96
N ILE A 214 -10.47 15.08 -7.20
CA ILE A 214 -10.34 14.80 -5.76
C ILE A 214 -10.39 13.30 -5.53
N ASN A 215 -9.25 12.73 -5.15
CA ASN A 215 -9.09 11.33 -4.79
C ASN A 215 -7.91 11.20 -3.80
N PRO A 216 -7.78 10.04 -3.11
CA PRO A 216 -6.72 9.82 -2.14
C PRO A 216 -5.32 10.13 -2.67
N GLN A 217 -5.01 9.73 -3.91
CA GLN A 217 -3.68 9.91 -4.51
C GLN A 217 -3.34 11.39 -4.77
N THR A 218 -4.32 12.20 -5.15
CA THR A 218 -4.14 13.64 -5.30
C THR A 218 -3.82 14.28 -3.95
N LEU A 219 -4.55 13.95 -2.90
CA LEU A 219 -4.31 14.51 -1.56
C LEU A 219 -2.99 14.01 -0.97
N ASP A 220 -2.63 12.75 -1.23
CA ASP A 220 -1.34 12.17 -0.87
C ASP A 220 -0.18 12.92 -1.52
N PHE A 221 -0.30 13.27 -2.82
CA PHE A 221 0.68 14.10 -3.50
C PHE A 221 0.87 15.47 -2.84
N TYR A 222 -0.22 16.18 -2.50
CA TYR A 222 -0.11 17.48 -1.84
C TYR A 222 0.40 17.39 -0.40
N GLY A 223 0.11 16.30 0.31
CA GLY A 223 0.70 16.02 1.60
C GLY A 223 2.19 15.68 1.52
N ALA A 224 2.63 14.98 0.48
CA ALA A 224 4.03 14.71 0.20
C ALA A 224 4.83 16.00 -0.12
N LEU A 225 4.20 16.99 -0.77
CA LEU A 225 4.78 18.33 -0.95
C LEU A 225 4.98 19.10 0.36
N GLN A 226 4.43 18.62 1.47
CA GLN A 226 4.64 19.13 2.83
C GLN A 226 5.43 18.09 3.63
N ASP A 227 6.55 17.60 3.08
CA ASP A 227 7.46 16.65 3.74
C ASP A 227 6.79 15.39 4.31
N PHE A 228 5.80 14.85 3.57
CA PHE A 228 5.06 13.65 3.98
C PHE A 228 4.38 13.78 5.36
N ARG A 229 3.89 14.99 5.67
CA ARG A 229 3.18 15.28 6.92
C ARG A 229 1.70 14.90 6.88
N VAL A 230 1.11 14.80 5.69
CA VAL A 230 -0.27 14.34 5.50
C VAL A 230 -0.31 13.22 4.46
N PHE A 231 -1.09 12.17 4.70
CA PHE A 231 -1.29 11.07 3.77
C PHE A 231 -2.77 10.93 3.40
N GLY A 232 -3.08 10.81 2.11
CA GLY A 232 -4.45 10.60 1.62
C GLY A 232 -4.75 9.12 1.45
N ARG A 233 -5.76 8.58 2.14
CA ARG A 233 -6.07 7.14 2.12
C ARG A 233 -7.54 6.88 1.80
N GLU A 234 -7.81 5.83 1.04
CA GLU A 234 -9.18 5.40 0.75
C GLU A 234 -9.64 4.41 1.81
N LEU A 235 -10.90 4.50 2.21
CA LEU A 235 -11.52 3.65 3.23
C LEU A 235 -12.89 3.15 2.75
N GLY A 236 -13.49 2.23 3.52
CA GLY A 236 -14.82 1.70 3.22
C GLY A 236 -14.82 0.66 2.10
N PHE A 237 -13.79 -0.20 2.06
CA PHE A 237 -13.68 -1.27 1.07
C PHE A 237 -14.50 -2.52 1.43
N ASN A 238 -14.74 -2.75 2.72
CA ASN A 238 -15.46 -3.92 3.23
C ASN A 238 -16.56 -3.46 4.20
N PRO A 239 -17.82 -3.92 4.07
CA PRO A 239 -18.90 -3.59 5.01
C PRO A 239 -18.52 -3.86 6.48
N ASP A 240 -17.81 -4.96 6.74
CA ASP A 240 -17.47 -5.39 8.10
C ASP A 240 -16.48 -4.44 8.79
N PHE A 241 -15.74 -3.64 8.01
CA PHE A 241 -14.72 -2.74 8.51
C PHE A 241 -15.21 -1.30 8.70
N VAL A 242 -16.42 -0.97 8.25
CA VAL A 242 -16.98 0.39 8.35
C VAL A 242 -16.93 0.94 9.78
N PRO A 243 -17.31 0.20 10.84
CA PRO A 243 -17.24 0.72 12.21
C PRO A 243 -15.81 1.06 12.63
N SER A 244 -14.83 0.26 12.24
CA SER A 244 -13.44 0.49 12.59
C SER A 244 -12.82 1.61 11.75
N ASP A 245 -13.12 1.68 10.45
CA ASP A 245 -12.70 2.77 9.56
C ASP A 245 -13.18 4.14 10.08
N ALA A 246 -14.39 4.19 10.62
CA ALA A 246 -14.95 5.41 11.20
C ALA A 246 -14.22 5.87 12.47
N ARG A 247 -13.66 4.94 13.27
CA ARG A 247 -12.96 5.22 14.53
C ARG A 247 -11.46 5.41 14.36
N ALA A 248 -10.85 4.91 13.28
CA ALA A 248 -9.41 4.84 13.15
C ALA A 248 -8.72 6.18 12.86
N LEU A 249 -9.34 7.03 12.02
CA LEU A 249 -8.68 8.25 11.54
C LEU A 249 -9.20 9.53 12.21
N PRO A 250 -8.32 10.51 12.48
CA PRO A 250 -8.74 11.81 13.02
C PRO A 250 -9.39 12.71 11.98
N TRP A 251 -9.08 12.53 10.68
CA TRP A 251 -9.55 13.38 9.59
C TRP A 251 -10.29 12.61 8.51
N MET A 252 -11.43 13.16 8.08
CA MET A 252 -12.24 12.61 6.98
C MET A 252 -12.62 13.71 5.98
N LEU A 253 -12.52 13.40 4.69
CA LEU A 253 -12.90 14.28 3.59
C LEU A 253 -14.17 13.75 2.90
N THR A 254 -15.19 14.59 2.80
CA THR A 254 -16.46 14.27 2.12
C THR A 254 -16.75 15.30 1.03
N LYS A 255 -17.52 14.91 0.01
CA LYS A 255 -17.92 15.79 -1.10
C LYS A 255 -19.40 15.62 -1.40
N THR A 256 -20.10 16.70 -1.71
CA THR A 256 -21.48 16.63 -2.22
C THR A 256 -21.51 16.38 -3.74
N GLY A 257 -22.68 15.99 -4.27
CA GLY A 257 -22.82 15.70 -5.71
C GLY A 257 -22.06 14.43 -6.13
N ASP A 258 -21.33 14.50 -7.25
CA ASP A 258 -20.56 13.36 -7.76
C ASP A 258 -19.36 13.05 -6.86
N GLN A 259 -19.32 11.84 -6.30
CA GLN A 259 -18.23 11.35 -5.46
C GLN A 259 -17.34 10.32 -6.18
N GLY A 260 -17.59 10.06 -7.46
CA GLY A 260 -16.96 8.97 -8.20
C GLY A 260 -17.53 7.60 -7.84
N PRO A 261 -16.81 6.49 -8.11
CA PRO A 261 -17.25 5.15 -7.78
C PRO A 261 -17.54 5.02 -6.28
N MET A 262 -18.79 4.64 -5.97
CA MET A 262 -19.29 4.54 -4.59
C MET A 262 -19.84 3.12 -4.35
N SER A 263 -19.23 2.39 -3.43
CA SER A 263 -19.75 1.11 -2.93
C SER A 263 -20.74 1.36 -1.78
N GLU A 264 -21.53 0.34 -1.42
CA GLU A 264 -22.44 0.41 -0.26
C GLU A 264 -21.67 0.68 1.04
N SER A 265 -20.52 0.01 1.24
CA SER A 265 -19.66 0.21 2.40
C SER A 265 -19.13 1.64 2.50
N LYS A 266 -18.75 2.23 1.37
CA LYS A 266 -18.23 3.59 1.32
C LYS A 266 -19.34 4.63 1.54
N ALA A 267 -20.54 4.37 1.03
CA ALA A 267 -21.72 5.16 1.32
C ALA A 267 -22.09 5.09 2.81
N ALA A 268 -22.06 3.89 3.41
CA ALA A 268 -22.29 3.69 4.83
C ALA A 268 -21.27 4.45 5.69
N LEU A 269 -19.97 4.34 5.37
CA LEU A 269 -18.91 5.09 6.06
C LEU A 269 -19.11 6.61 5.93
N THR A 270 -19.44 7.09 4.72
CA THR A 270 -19.74 8.51 4.49
C THR A 270 -20.91 8.96 5.37
N GLN A 271 -21.98 8.18 5.44
CA GLN A 271 -23.12 8.49 6.29
C GLN A 271 -22.74 8.50 7.77
N THR A 272 -21.96 7.52 8.23
CA THR A 272 -21.44 7.46 9.61
C THR A 272 -20.67 8.73 9.96
N VAL A 273 -19.77 9.20 9.10
CA VAL A 273 -19.00 10.44 9.34
C VAL A 273 -19.93 11.66 9.41
N LEU A 274 -20.92 11.75 8.52
CA LEU A 274 -21.84 12.90 8.46
C LEU A 274 -22.81 12.98 9.65
N THR A 275 -23.20 11.84 10.23
CA THR A 275 -24.16 11.79 11.34
C THR A 275 -23.54 11.62 12.72
N SER A 276 -22.29 11.15 12.78
CA SER A 276 -21.64 10.86 14.06
C SER A 276 -21.38 12.13 14.86
N PRO A 277 -21.71 12.15 16.17
CA PRO A 277 -21.36 13.27 17.03
C PRO A 277 -19.85 13.38 17.29
N GLU A 278 -19.07 12.33 16.99
CA GLU A 278 -17.63 12.31 17.17
C GLU A 278 -16.89 13.23 16.20
N PHE A 279 -17.50 13.55 15.06
CA PHE A 279 -16.92 14.44 14.05
C PHE A 279 -17.52 15.86 14.14
N ALA A 280 -16.67 16.83 13.81
CA ALA A 280 -17.06 18.20 13.59
C ALA A 280 -16.55 18.66 12.22
N VAL A 281 -17.33 19.48 11.53
CA VAL A 281 -16.88 20.11 10.28
C VAL A 281 -15.80 21.12 10.62
N ALA A 282 -14.56 20.83 10.22
CA ALA A 282 -13.41 21.70 10.45
C ALA A 282 -13.38 22.86 9.46
N GLN A 283 -13.71 22.59 8.19
CA GLN A 283 -13.81 23.59 7.13
C GLN A 283 -14.56 23.05 5.90
N THR A 284 -15.16 23.94 5.12
CA THR A 284 -15.78 23.63 3.82
C THR A 284 -15.24 24.53 2.71
N TRP A 285 -15.26 24.02 1.47
CA TRP A 285 -14.88 24.77 0.27
C TRP A 285 -15.88 24.55 -0.85
N PRO A 286 -16.33 25.62 -1.55
CA PRO A 286 -17.04 25.46 -2.81
C PRO A 286 -16.10 24.92 -3.88
N LEU A 287 -16.61 24.05 -4.74
CA LEU A 287 -15.84 23.41 -5.80
C LEU A 287 -16.21 23.95 -7.19
N PRO A 288 -15.29 23.86 -8.18
CA PRO A 288 -15.54 24.36 -9.53
C PRO A 288 -16.71 23.67 -10.27
N ASP A 289 -17.11 22.47 -9.82
CA ASP A 289 -18.25 21.72 -10.34
C ASP A 289 -19.59 22.08 -9.66
N GLY A 290 -19.60 23.10 -8.80
CA GLY A 290 -20.77 23.55 -8.03
C GLY A 290 -21.05 22.73 -6.77
N SER A 291 -20.29 21.66 -6.52
CA SER A 291 -20.40 20.89 -5.28
C SER A 291 -19.62 21.51 -4.13
N THR A 292 -19.66 20.89 -2.96
CA THR A 292 -18.95 21.35 -1.75
C THR A 292 -18.07 20.23 -1.23
N LEU A 293 -16.83 20.58 -0.89
CA LEU A 293 -15.90 19.73 -0.17
C LEU A 293 -15.98 20.08 1.32
N ALA A 294 -16.07 19.09 2.19
CA ALA A 294 -16.05 19.27 3.64
C ALA A 294 -14.98 18.40 4.27
N LEU A 295 -14.11 19.03 5.06
CA LEU A 295 -13.12 18.38 5.92
C LEU A 295 -13.71 18.27 7.33
N HIS A 296 -13.73 17.06 7.85
CA HIS A 296 -14.21 16.72 9.17
C HIS A 296 -13.04 16.32 10.06
N HIS A 297 -13.06 16.77 11.30
CA HIS A 297 -12.09 16.42 12.33
C HIS A 297 -12.79 15.77 13.51
N ARG A 298 -12.16 14.76 14.09
CA ARG A 298 -12.67 14.08 15.28
C ARG A 298 -12.52 15.00 16.48
N ARG A 299 -13.58 15.20 17.27
CA ARG A 299 -13.59 16.08 18.45
C ARG A 299 -12.58 15.66 19.51
N GLN A 300 -12.35 14.37 19.64
CA GLN A 300 -11.37 13.78 20.55
C GLN A 300 -10.47 12.83 19.74
N PRO A 301 -9.43 13.33 19.06
CA PRO A 301 -8.55 12.49 18.27
C PRO A 301 -7.74 11.55 19.18
N ALA A 302 -7.19 10.49 18.58
CA ALA A 302 -6.44 9.47 19.31
C ALA A 302 -5.18 10.07 19.95
N ILE A 303 -4.51 11.01 19.28
CA ILE A 303 -3.30 11.65 19.76
C ILE A 303 -3.51 13.16 19.78
N THR A 304 -3.15 13.81 20.88
CA THR A 304 -3.10 15.28 20.99
C THR A 304 -1.77 15.70 21.58
N VAL A 305 -1.14 16.73 21.00
CA VAL A 305 0.16 17.25 21.44
C VAL A 305 0.02 18.69 21.86
N THR A 306 0.42 19.00 23.09
CA THR A 306 0.36 20.35 23.66
C THR A 306 1.78 20.83 24.00
N PRO A 307 2.26 21.94 23.43
CA PRO A 307 3.55 22.51 23.82
C PRO A 307 3.48 23.09 25.23
N LEU A 308 4.54 22.90 26.01
CA LEU A 308 4.67 23.40 27.37
C LEU A 308 5.77 24.46 27.45
N THR A 309 5.53 25.48 28.27
CA THR A 309 6.51 26.56 28.52
C THR A 309 7.57 26.14 29.54
N GLU A 310 7.21 25.24 30.46
CA GLU A 310 8.12 24.71 31.47
C GLU A 310 8.91 23.53 30.93
N ARG A 311 10.16 23.40 31.39
CA ARG A 311 11.02 22.28 31.04
C ARG A 311 10.69 21.11 31.96
N ALA A 312 10.41 19.95 31.38
CA ALA A 312 10.27 18.69 32.09
C ALA A 312 11.66 18.15 32.48
N ASP A 313 11.76 17.66 33.71
CA ASP A 313 12.93 16.93 34.19
C ASP A 313 12.82 15.46 33.76
N GLY A 314 13.01 15.23 32.45
CA GLY A 314 12.93 13.90 31.83
C GLY A 314 11.53 13.50 31.36
N ILE A 315 11.39 12.22 30.97
CA ILE A 315 10.14 11.64 30.49
C ILE A 315 9.34 11.07 31.67
N THR A 316 8.07 11.44 31.77
CA THR A 316 7.16 10.93 32.79
C THR A 316 5.81 10.55 32.18
N LEU A 317 5.20 9.49 32.71
CA LEU A 317 3.81 9.14 32.42
C LEU A 317 2.95 9.77 33.53
N ALA A 318 2.49 11.00 33.26
CA ALA A 318 1.85 11.87 34.22
C ALA A 318 0.46 11.37 34.65
N SER A 319 -0.33 10.82 33.72
CA SER A 319 -1.66 10.29 34.03
C SER A 319 -1.98 9.04 33.22
N VAL A 320 -2.76 8.14 33.85
CA VAL A 320 -3.35 6.96 33.21
C VAL A 320 -4.82 6.90 33.59
N VAL A 321 -5.71 6.96 32.60
CA VAL A 321 -7.16 6.96 32.80
C VAL A 321 -7.78 5.78 32.07
N LEU A 322 -8.47 4.93 32.81
CA LEU A 322 -9.17 3.75 32.29
C LEU A 322 -10.37 3.38 33.19
N PRO A 323 -11.31 2.56 32.70
CA PRO A 323 -12.35 1.98 33.55
C PRO A 323 -11.76 1.15 34.70
N THR A 324 -12.45 1.14 35.85
CA THR A 324 -12.03 0.34 37.01
C THR A 324 -12.28 -1.16 36.84
N THR A 325 -13.19 -1.52 35.94
CA THR A 325 -13.65 -2.90 35.70
C THR A 325 -13.81 -3.16 34.21
N ALA A 326 -13.42 -4.36 33.75
CA ALA A 326 -13.64 -4.83 32.39
C ALA A 326 -13.82 -6.35 32.34
N ALA A 327 -14.28 -6.88 31.21
CA ALA A 327 -14.34 -8.33 30.98
C ALA A 327 -13.27 -8.82 29.99
N PRO A 328 -12.85 -10.09 30.08
CA PRO A 328 -11.93 -10.70 29.12
C PRO A 328 -12.41 -10.58 27.67
N GLY A 329 -11.46 -10.50 26.73
CA GLY A 329 -11.76 -10.46 25.29
C GLY A 329 -12.32 -9.12 24.78
N GLN A 330 -12.43 -8.09 25.62
CA GLN A 330 -12.94 -6.77 25.24
C GLN A 330 -11.81 -5.81 24.87
N THR A 331 -12.16 -4.80 24.06
CA THR A 331 -11.32 -3.60 23.91
C THR A 331 -11.76 -2.55 24.93
N VAL A 332 -10.82 -2.07 25.74
CA VAL A 332 -11.06 -1.11 26.82
C VAL A 332 -10.45 0.23 26.46
N PRO A 333 -11.16 1.36 26.63
CA PRO A 333 -10.56 2.68 26.43
C PRO A 333 -9.51 2.94 27.52
N VAL A 334 -8.32 3.37 27.11
CA VAL A 334 -7.28 3.85 28.01
C VAL A 334 -6.71 5.16 27.48
N SER A 335 -6.42 6.08 28.39
CA SER A 335 -5.71 7.31 28.06
C SER A 335 -4.41 7.42 28.82
N TYR A 336 -3.34 7.75 28.11
CA TYR A 336 -2.01 8.00 28.66
C TYR A 336 -1.65 9.45 28.42
N GLU A 337 -1.05 10.11 29.41
CA GLU A 337 -0.49 11.45 29.25
C GLU A 337 0.99 11.44 29.58
N LEU A 338 1.81 11.70 28.57
CA LEU A 338 3.26 11.71 28.68
C LEU A 338 3.81 13.12 28.58
N VAL A 339 4.73 13.45 29.47
CA VAL A 339 5.39 14.75 29.50
C VAL A 339 6.89 14.56 29.40
N GLY A 340 7.53 15.27 28.48
CA GLY A 340 8.98 15.21 28.28
C GLY A 340 9.47 16.17 27.21
N ASP A 341 10.78 16.12 26.95
CA ASP A 341 11.34 16.81 25.79
C ASP A 341 10.96 16.10 24.48
N TRP A 342 11.13 16.81 23.36
CA TRP A 342 10.70 16.33 22.06
C TRP A 342 11.44 15.06 21.61
N GLU A 343 12.73 14.94 21.90
CA GLU A 343 13.53 13.80 21.46
C GLU A 343 13.13 12.54 22.21
N ALA A 344 12.97 12.65 23.54
CA ALA A 344 12.51 11.56 24.39
C ALA A 344 11.10 11.09 23.98
N LEU A 345 10.18 12.01 23.70
CA LEU A 345 8.83 11.68 23.25
C LEU A 345 8.83 11.05 21.85
N SER A 346 9.44 11.69 20.85
CA SER A 346 9.39 11.22 19.46
C SER A 346 10.15 9.91 19.22
N GLN A 347 11.15 9.59 20.05
CA GLN A 347 11.95 8.36 19.96
C GLN A 347 11.57 7.34 21.02
N GLY A 348 10.57 7.64 21.87
CA GLY A 348 10.16 6.78 22.97
C GLY A 348 9.28 5.62 22.54
N LEU A 349 9.56 4.46 23.12
CA LEU A 349 8.73 3.27 23.10
C LEU A 349 8.26 2.97 24.53
N LEU A 350 6.95 2.87 24.71
CA LEU A 350 6.35 2.45 25.96
C LEU A 350 6.26 0.93 25.99
N ILE A 351 6.88 0.33 26.99
CA ILE A 351 6.76 -1.08 27.31
C ILE A 351 5.80 -1.18 28.49
N LEU A 352 4.55 -1.56 28.18
CA LEU A 352 3.45 -1.60 29.13
C LEU A 352 3.04 -3.04 29.33
N HIS A 353 3.03 -3.49 30.59
CA HIS A 353 2.55 -4.83 30.92
C HIS A 353 1.71 -4.82 32.19
N TRP A 354 0.79 -5.77 32.24
CA TRP A 354 -0.10 -5.96 33.36
C TRP A 354 0.18 -7.30 34.02
N GLN A 355 0.21 -7.29 35.34
CA GLN A 355 0.46 -8.46 36.18
C GLN A 355 -0.64 -8.58 37.23
N THR A 356 -0.98 -9.81 37.59
CA THR A 356 -1.91 -10.05 38.70
C THR A 356 -1.34 -9.53 40.01
N THR A 357 -2.20 -9.00 40.87
CA THR A 357 -1.83 -8.60 42.24
C THR A 357 -1.91 -9.77 43.23
N GLU A 358 -2.42 -10.92 42.80
CA GLU A 358 -2.66 -12.10 43.65
C GLU A 358 -1.49 -13.10 43.62
N ASN A 359 -0.70 -13.12 42.54
CA ASN A 359 0.51 -13.95 42.43
C ASN A 359 1.77 -13.07 42.34
N ASP A 360 2.68 -13.23 43.29
CA ASP A 360 3.98 -12.52 43.37
C ASP A 360 5.03 -13.02 42.36
N GLN A 361 4.66 -13.91 41.44
CA GLN A 361 5.61 -14.49 40.46
C GLN A 361 6.01 -13.53 39.34
N GLY A 362 5.43 -12.32 39.27
CA GLY A 362 5.79 -11.31 38.26
C GLY A 362 5.43 -11.72 36.83
N GLU A 363 4.53 -12.70 36.64
CA GLU A 363 4.15 -13.19 35.33
C GLU A 363 3.31 -12.15 34.57
N ILE A 364 3.70 -11.89 33.32
CA ILE A 364 3.02 -10.94 32.45
C ILE A 364 1.73 -11.56 31.93
N SER A 365 0.60 -10.93 32.28
CA SER A 365 -0.74 -11.37 31.87
C SER A 365 -1.12 -10.84 30.49
N TRP A 366 -0.85 -9.55 30.21
CA TRP A 366 -0.96 -8.97 28.87
C TRP A 366 -0.10 -7.71 28.72
N ILE A 367 0.01 -7.22 27.49
CA ILE A 367 0.85 -6.08 27.11
C ILE A 367 0.05 -5.01 26.36
N HIS A 368 0.59 -3.79 26.31
CA HIS A 368 0.07 -2.70 25.50
C HIS A 368 1.22 -1.83 24.98
N ASP A 369 2.22 -2.46 24.38
CA ASP A 369 3.44 -1.76 23.93
C ASP A 369 3.18 -0.93 22.68
N HIS A 370 3.71 0.29 22.63
CA HIS A 370 3.63 1.14 21.43
C HIS A 370 4.61 2.31 21.53
N GLY A 371 4.95 2.90 20.39
CA GLY A 371 5.69 4.15 20.33
C GLY A 371 4.82 5.31 20.83
N ILE A 372 5.42 6.27 21.54
CA ILE A 372 4.70 7.45 22.01
C ILE A 372 4.16 8.22 20.79
N GLY A 373 2.90 8.64 20.86
CA GLY A 373 2.15 9.23 19.76
C GLY A 373 1.89 8.26 18.60
N LEU A 374 2.00 6.94 18.83
CA LEU A 374 1.92 5.88 17.83
C LEU A 374 2.90 6.06 16.65
N GLY A 375 4.03 6.72 16.87
CA GLY A 375 5.00 7.03 15.81
C GLY A 375 4.60 8.19 14.88
N GLN A 376 3.54 8.93 15.23
CA GLN A 376 3.05 10.06 14.44
C GLN A 376 3.68 11.40 14.83
N LEU A 377 4.50 11.46 15.89
CA LEU A 377 5.15 12.70 16.31
C LEU A 377 6.11 13.22 15.24
N LEU A 378 5.88 14.43 14.75
CA LEU A 378 6.73 15.11 13.78
C LEU A 378 7.10 16.51 14.27
N ARG A 379 8.39 16.83 14.21
CA ARG A 379 8.87 18.16 14.59
C ARG A 379 8.36 19.18 13.57
N GLU A 380 7.99 20.35 14.06
CA GLU A 380 7.66 21.48 13.20
C GLU A 380 8.90 21.89 12.37
N SER A 381 8.66 22.41 11.16
CA SER A 381 9.74 22.87 10.26
C SER A 381 10.51 24.04 10.90
N ALA A 382 11.80 24.16 10.57
CA ALA A 382 12.75 25.06 11.20
C ALA A 382 12.26 26.52 11.22
N GLY A 383 12.16 27.13 12.41
CA GLY A 383 11.92 28.57 12.56
C GLY A 383 11.08 29.01 13.78
N ALA A 384 10.35 28.11 14.43
CA ALA A 384 9.59 28.43 15.64
C ALA A 384 10.48 28.40 16.91
N PRO A 385 10.28 29.28 17.90
CA PRO A 385 10.95 29.19 19.19
C PRO A 385 10.58 27.87 19.87
N GLU A 386 11.59 27.13 20.34
CA GLU A 386 11.40 25.77 20.86
C GLU A 386 10.62 25.79 22.18
N PRO A 387 9.46 25.09 22.25
CA PRO A 387 8.85 24.75 23.53
C PRO A 387 9.86 23.98 24.38
N ALA A 388 9.89 24.25 25.68
CA ALA A 388 10.81 23.59 26.59
C ALA A 388 10.48 22.09 26.73
N SER A 389 9.19 21.73 26.64
CA SER A 389 8.69 20.36 26.69
C SER A 389 7.32 20.25 26.04
N PHE A 390 6.79 19.03 25.95
CA PHE A 390 5.48 18.74 25.36
C PHE A 390 4.71 17.77 26.24
N ALA A 391 3.39 17.88 26.23
CA ALA A 391 2.46 16.87 26.72
C ALA A 391 1.83 16.14 25.53
N VAL A 392 1.97 14.82 25.50
CA VAL A 392 1.34 13.93 24.51
C VAL A 392 0.25 13.15 25.22
N THR A 393 -1.00 13.39 24.84
CA THR A 393 -2.14 12.59 25.31
C THR A 393 -2.53 11.59 24.25
N GLU A 394 -2.58 10.32 24.64
CA GLU A 394 -2.98 9.20 23.83
C GLU A 394 -4.33 8.68 24.34
N ARG A 395 -5.27 8.40 23.44
CA ARG A 395 -6.62 7.87 23.73
C ARG A 395 -6.84 6.64 22.87
N LEU A 396 -6.49 5.49 23.42
CA LEU A 396 -6.30 4.23 22.68
C LEU A 396 -7.32 3.18 23.13
N GLY A 397 -7.54 2.18 22.27
CA GLY A 397 -8.16 0.93 22.66
C GLY A 397 -7.11 -0.09 23.11
N MET A 398 -7.23 -0.61 24.32
CA MET A 398 -6.40 -1.71 24.82
C MET A 398 -7.15 -3.03 24.69
N ILE A 399 -6.56 -4.02 24.03
CA ILE A 399 -7.18 -5.34 23.86
C ILE A 399 -6.87 -6.22 25.07
N LEU A 400 -7.91 -6.75 25.71
CA LEU A 400 -7.79 -7.75 26.77
C LEU A 400 -7.82 -9.16 26.17
N PRO A 401 -6.87 -10.05 26.55
CA PRO A 401 -6.96 -11.46 26.18
C PRO A 401 -8.28 -12.11 26.64
N ALA A 402 -8.76 -13.07 25.86
CA ALA A 402 -10.03 -13.75 26.12
C ALA A 402 -9.94 -14.80 27.24
N ASP A 403 -8.73 -15.25 27.55
CA ASP A 403 -8.37 -16.26 28.53
C ASP A 403 -7.94 -15.67 29.89
N LEU A 404 -8.09 -14.35 30.09
CA LEU A 404 -7.78 -13.73 31.36
C LEU A 404 -8.67 -14.29 32.48
N SER A 405 -8.02 -14.67 33.58
CA SER A 405 -8.73 -15.06 34.80
C SER A 405 -9.31 -13.82 35.51
N PRO A 406 -10.50 -13.94 36.16
CA PRO A 406 -11.02 -12.89 37.03
C PRO A 406 -10.01 -12.55 38.14
N GLY A 407 -9.90 -11.28 38.48
CA GLY A 407 -8.93 -10.82 39.47
C GLY A 407 -8.50 -9.38 39.28
N ARG A 408 -7.61 -8.90 40.16
CA ARG A 408 -7.09 -7.53 40.11
C ARG A 408 -5.69 -7.50 39.51
N TYR A 409 -5.51 -6.65 38.52
CA TYR A 409 -4.26 -6.49 37.78
C TYR A 409 -3.70 -5.08 37.95
N GLN A 410 -2.37 -4.99 37.96
CA GLN A 410 -1.63 -3.74 38.12
C GLN A 410 -0.76 -3.47 36.89
N LEU A 411 -0.77 -2.22 36.43
CA LEU A 411 0.09 -1.75 35.35
C LEU A 411 1.53 -1.55 35.83
N ARG A 412 2.48 -1.89 34.96
CA ARG A 412 3.88 -1.50 35.02
C ARG A 412 4.27 -0.87 33.68
N ALA A 413 5.16 0.13 33.74
CA ALA A 413 5.61 0.86 32.57
C ALA A 413 7.13 1.03 32.58
N GLU A 414 7.71 0.87 31.41
CA GLU A 414 9.12 1.13 31.12
C GLU A 414 9.22 1.94 29.84
N TYR A 415 10.19 2.84 29.79
CA TYR A 415 10.56 3.62 28.62
C TYR A 415 11.75 2.96 27.94
N VAL A 416 11.70 2.85 26.61
CA VAL A 416 12.83 2.43 25.78
C VAL A 416 13.09 3.51 24.72
N ASP A 417 14.32 4.00 24.62
CA ASP A 417 14.74 4.85 23.50
C ASP A 417 14.98 3.96 22.26
N ARG A 418 14.19 4.18 21.21
CA ARG A 418 14.24 3.39 19.96
C ARG A 418 15.57 3.50 19.21
N ARG A 419 16.35 4.57 19.44
CA ARG A 419 17.65 4.78 18.76
C ARG A 419 18.76 3.99 19.42
N THR A 420 18.76 3.98 20.75
CA THR A 420 19.87 3.44 21.55
C THR A 420 19.56 2.07 22.12
N GLY A 421 18.28 1.71 22.24
CA GLY A 421 17.81 0.52 22.96
C GLY A 421 17.96 0.65 24.48
N GLN A 422 18.36 1.82 25.00
CA GLN A 422 18.45 2.03 26.44
C GLN A 422 17.06 2.11 27.06
N SER A 423 16.91 1.46 28.21
CA SER A 423 15.63 1.39 28.90
C SER A 423 15.71 1.92 30.33
N GLN A 424 14.59 2.45 30.81
CA GLN A 424 14.45 2.93 32.18
C GLN A 424 13.01 2.76 32.68
N PRO A 425 12.80 2.41 33.96
CA PRO A 425 11.46 2.31 34.52
C PRO A 425 10.77 3.68 34.53
N LEU A 426 9.49 3.72 34.19
CA LEU A 426 8.68 4.93 34.26
C LEU A 426 7.95 4.99 35.59
N SER A 427 8.03 6.14 36.26
CA SER A 427 7.18 6.42 37.41
C SER A 427 5.75 6.62 36.95
N ILE A 428 4.82 5.84 37.52
CA ILE A 428 3.40 5.86 37.14
C ILE A 428 2.52 5.94 38.40
N PRO A 429 1.32 6.55 38.31
CA PRO A 429 0.33 6.44 39.37
C PRO A 429 -0.08 4.97 39.57
N LEU A 430 -0.48 4.63 40.81
CA LEU A 430 -0.99 3.29 41.11
C LEU A 430 -2.25 3.03 40.29
N THR A 431 -2.09 2.26 39.21
CA THR A 431 -3.13 1.99 38.23
C THR A 431 -3.51 0.52 38.31
N THR A 432 -4.78 0.23 38.62
CA THR A 432 -5.30 -1.14 38.71
C THR A 432 -6.57 -1.31 37.90
N LEU A 433 -6.74 -2.49 37.30
CA LEU A 433 -7.93 -2.92 36.57
C LEU A 433 -8.44 -4.22 37.17
N THR A 434 -9.74 -4.27 37.48
CA THR A 434 -10.38 -5.51 37.93
C THR A 434 -11.05 -6.20 36.76
N ILE A 435 -10.67 -7.46 36.50
CA ILE A 435 -11.29 -8.31 35.49
C ILE A 435 -12.44 -9.07 36.13
N ALA A 436 -13.64 -8.90 35.58
CA ALA A 436 -14.87 -9.53 36.04
C ALA A 436 -15.63 -10.18 34.88
N GLU A 437 -16.42 -11.21 35.17
CA GLU A 437 -17.22 -11.90 34.15
C GLU A 437 -18.43 -11.06 33.72
N ASN A 438 -18.86 -11.25 32.46
CA ASN A 438 -20.14 -10.76 31.93
C ASN A 438 -20.40 -9.24 32.05
N MET A 439 -19.37 -8.42 31.81
CA MET A 439 -19.53 -6.96 31.67
C MET A 439 -19.93 -6.56 30.25
N ALA A 440 -20.75 -5.51 30.12
CA ALA A 440 -21.04 -4.94 28.81
C ALA A 440 -19.78 -4.30 28.20
N PRO A 441 -19.52 -4.48 26.89
CA PRO A 441 -18.32 -3.93 26.25
C PRO A 441 -18.36 -2.40 26.27
N PRO A 442 -17.29 -1.73 26.77
CA PRO A 442 -17.25 -0.28 26.78
C PRO A 442 -17.11 0.27 25.36
N THR A 443 -17.51 1.53 25.16
CA THR A 443 -17.15 2.26 23.95
C THR A 443 -15.65 2.55 24.00
N ALA A 444 -14.90 2.04 23.02
CA ALA A 444 -13.45 2.22 22.93
C ALA A 444 -13.04 2.77 21.56
N PRO A 445 -11.94 3.56 21.51
CA PRO A 445 -11.25 3.88 20.26
C PRO A 445 -10.77 2.62 19.53
N GLU A 446 -10.31 2.79 18.30
CA GLU A 446 -9.63 1.71 17.60
C GLU A 446 -8.37 1.28 18.38
N PRO A 447 -8.09 -0.03 18.49
CA PRO A 447 -6.92 -0.51 19.20
C PRO A 447 -5.59 -0.06 18.60
N ASP A 448 -4.55 -0.03 19.43
CA ASP A 448 -3.19 0.18 18.95
C ASP A 448 -2.73 -0.97 18.03
N LEU A 449 -1.91 -0.64 17.03
CA LEU A 449 -1.58 -1.60 15.97
C LEU A 449 -0.55 -2.66 16.41
N VAL A 450 0.25 -2.38 17.45
CA VAL A 450 1.23 -3.34 17.98
C VAL A 450 0.49 -4.41 18.79
N GLY A 451 -0.48 -4.02 19.63
CA GLY A 451 -1.38 -4.93 20.34
C GLY A 451 -2.22 -5.79 19.41
N VAL A 452 -2.79 -5.19 18.34
CA VAL A 452 -3.50 -5.94 17.28
C VAL A 452 -2.57 -6.97 16.63
N LEU A 453 -1.36 -6.56 16.25
CA LEU A 453 -0.39 -7.46 15.63
C LEU A 453 -0.01 -8.60 16.59
N HIS A 454 0.23 -8.28 17.86
CA HIS A 454 0.60 -9.25 18.89
C HIS A 454 -0.49 -10.32 19.06
N GLN A 455 -1.75 -9.90 19.20
CA GLN A 455 -2.88 -10.80 19.36
C GLN A 455 -3.05 -11.72 18.14
N LEU A 456 -3.06 -11.15 16.93
CA LEU A 456 -3.27 -11.93 15.71
C LEU A 456 -2.10 -12.88 15.44
N SER A 457 -0.88 -12.50 15.80
CA SER A 457 0.32 -13.32 15.60
C SER A 457 0.31 -14.59 16.45
N GLN A 458 -0.47 -14.66 17.53
CA GLN A 458 -0.60 -15.92 18.29
C GLN A 458 -1.20 -17.05 17.44
N GLY A 459 -1.93 -16.72 16.37
CA GLY A 459 -2.44 -17.68 15.39
C GLY A 459 -1.37 -18.48 14.65
N LEU A 460 -0.10 -18.03 14.64
CA LEU A 460 1.02 -18.75 14.04
C LEU A 460 1.21 -20.14 14.66
N ALA A 461 0.94 -20.28 15.97
CA ALA A 461 1.04 -21.56 16.67
C ALA A 461 0.17 -22.65 16.04
N THR A 462 -0.94 -22.28 15.42
CA THR A 462 -1.92 -23.20 14.80
C THR A 462 -2.08 -23.00 13.30
N GLY A 463 -1.17 -22.26 12.64
CA GLY A 463 -1.25 -21.96 11.21
C GLY A 463 -2.38 -21.01 10.79
N LYS A 464 -3.04 -20.32 11.73
CA LYS A 464 -4.14 -19.39 11.45
C LYS A 464 -3.60 -18.01 11.06
N VAL A 465 -3.11 -17.89 9.83
CA VAL A 465 -2.53 -16.64 9.31
C VAL A 465 -3.50 -15.74 8.56
N ASP A 466 -4.63 -16.27 8.07
CA ASP A 466 -5.61 -15.49 7.30
C ASP A 466 -6.16 -14.26 8.04
N PRO A 467 -6.51 -14.33 9.35
CA PRO A 467 -6.99 -13.16 10.09
C PRO A 467 -5.97 -12.02 10.12
N ILE A 468 -4.67 -12.34 10.10
CA ILE A 468 -3.59 -11.35 10.06
C ILE A 468 -3.68 -10.59 8.74
N PHE A 469 -3.66 -11.28 7.61
CA PHE A 469 -3.67 -10.63 6.30
C PHE A 469 -4.98 -9.90 5.98
N ALA A 470 -6.11 -10.43 6.45
CA ALA A 470 -7.40 -9.74 6.35
C ALA A 470 -7.40 -8.40 7.10
N THR A 471 -6.72 -8.34 8.25
CA THR A 471 -6.61 -7.12 9.07
C THR A 471 -5.54 -6.17 8.54
N VAL A 472 -4.38 -6.68 8.10
CA VAL A 472 -3.24 -5.89 7.61
C VAL A 472 -3.64 -4.97 6.45
N GLY A 473 -4.44 -5.47 5.50
CA GLY A 473 -4.92 -4.67 4.38
C GLY A 473 -5.66 -3.40 4.79
N ARG A 474 -6.32 -3.43 5.96
CA ARG A 474 -7.04 -2.32 6.58
C ARG A 474 -6.11 -1.43 7.40
N ILE A 475 -5.35 -1.99 8.34
CA ILE A 475 -4.54 -1.18 9.27
C ILE A 475 -3.38 -0.45 8.58
N ASN A 476 -2.88 -0.95 7.44
CA ASN A 476 -1.91 -0.24 6.61
C ASN A 476 -2.47 1.02 5.95
N GLN A 477 -3.81 1.17 5.87
CA GLN A 477 -4.43 2.44 5.49
C GLN A 477 -4.42 3.45 6.64
N TYR A 478 -4.38 2.99 7.89
CA TYR A 478 -4.39 3.88 9.07
C TYR A 478 -2.99 4.40 9.37
N ASP A 479 -1.99 3.51 9.32
CA ASP A 479 -0.57 3.84 9.45
C ASP A 479 0.14 3.69 8.09
N PRO A 480 0.17 4.75 7.26
CA PRO A 480 0.70 4.70 5.91
C PRO A 480 2.21 4.43 5.83
N VAL A 481 2.94 4.73 6.90
CA VAL A 481 4.39 4.48 6.99
C VAL A 481 4.70 3.17 7.71
N GLN A 482 3.67 2.51 8.27
CA GLN A 482 3.76 1.24 8.98
C GLN A 482 4.78 1.27 10.11
N ASP A 483 4.87 2.37 10.86
CA ASP A 483 5.81 2.53 11.99
C ASP A 483 5.46 1.58 13.14
N TYR A 484 4.23 1.07 13.22
CA TYR A 484 3.88 0.01 14.17
C TYR A 484 4.73 -1.27 14.02
N LEU A 485 5.24 -1.57 12.82
CA LEU A 485 6.07 -2.76 12.58
C LEU A 485 7.47 -2.66 13.22
N PRO A 486 8.28 -1.60 12.99
CA PRO A 486 9.54 -1.41 13.70
C PRO A 486 9.34 -1.18 15.21
N GLN A 487 8.22 -0.58 15.64
CA GLN A 487 7.87 -0.51 17.06
C GLN A 487 7.70 -1.92 17.65
N ALA A 488 6.91 -2.79 17.01
CA ALA A 488 6.71 -4.17 17.43
C ALA A 488 8.05 -4.93 17.49
N ILE A 489 8.91 -4.82 16.48
CA ILE A 489 10.24 -5.47 16.49
C ILE A 489 11.07 -4.99 17.69
N SER A 490 11.10 -3.68 17.94
CA SER A 490 11.87 -3.11 19.05
C SER A 490 11.34 -3.55 20.41
N ALA A 491 10.02 -3.54 20.59
CA ALA A 491 9.36 -4.02 21.81
C ALA A 491 9.63 -5.51 22.05
N MET A 492 9.48 -6.34 21.03
CA MET A 492 9.72 -7.78 21.16
C MET A 492 11.20 -8.10 21.38
N ASN A 493 12.13 -7.35 20.79
CA ASN A 493 13.56 -7.49 21.08
C ASN A 493 13.88 -7.17 22.55
N HIS A 494 13.29 -6.10 23.08
CA HIS A 494 13.43 -5.74 24.50
C HIS A 494 12.90 -6.85 25.42
N ARG A 495 11.70 -7.37 25.13
CA ARG A 495 11.10 -8.48 25.90
C ARG A 495 11.92 -9.77 25.81
N LEU A 496 12.39 -10.12 24.62
CA LEU A 496 13.21 -11.32 24.40
C LEU A 496 14.60 -11.24 25.03
N ALA A 497 15.08 -10.04 25.35
CA ALA A 497 16.31 -9.87 26.14
C ALA A 497 16.10 -10.23 27.61
N GLN A 498 14.86 -10.14 28.11
CA GLN A 498 14.49 -10.50 29.49
C GLN A 498 14.05 -11.97 29.58
N ASP A 499 13.28 -12.44 28.60
CA ASP A 499 12.84 -13.83 28.46
C ASP A 499 13.02 -14.29 27.01
N SER A 500 14.15 -14.96 26.73
CA SER A 500 14.52 -15.38 25.38
C SER A 500 13.75 -16.58 24.86
N GLU A 501 12.98 -17.26 25.72
CA GLU A 501 12.29 -18.52 25.40
C GLU A 501 10.80 -18.33 25.16
N ASP A 502 10.23 -17.16 25.46
CA ASP A 502 8.81 -16.89 25.23
C ASP A 502 8.48 -16.75 23.72
N VAL A 503 7.86 -17.81 23.20
CA VAL A 503 7.44 -17.93 21.81
C VAL A 503 6.38 -16.89 21.41
N ARG A 504 5.62 -16.33 22.36
CA ARG A 504 4.56 -15.34 22.08
C ARG A 504 5.16 -14.04 21.53
N TRP A 505 6.31 -13.64 22.04
CA TRP A 505 7.07 -12.49 21.54
C TRP A 505 7.69 -12.79 20.17
N LEU A 506 8.21 -14.01 19.98
CA LEU A 506 8.75 -14.43 18.69
C LEU A 506 7.70 -14.46 17.59
N TYR A 507 6.47 -14.89 17.86
CA TYR A 507 5.39 -14.84 16.87
C TYR A 507 5.16 -13.43 16.34
N THR A 508 5.10 -12.46 17.25
CA THR A 508 4.90 -11.05 16.92
C THR A 508 6.08 -10.50 16.13
N LYS A 509 7.31 -10.83 16.55
CA LYS A 509 8.55 -10.43 15.86
C LYS A 509 8.63 -11.02 14.44
N VAL A 510 8.35 -12.32 14.28
CA VAL A 510 8.31 -13.00 12.97
C VAL A 510 7.33 -12.30 12.05
N MET A 511 6.10 -12.06 12.51
CA MET A 511 5.09 -11.43 11.67
C MET A 511 5.47 -9.98 11.32
N ALA A 512 6.04 -9.23 12.25
CA ALA A 512 6.51 -7.88 11.97
C ALA A 512 7.59 -7.85 10.87
N HIS A 513 8.57 -8.78 10.90
CA HIS A 513 9.56 -8.88 9.83
C HIS A 513 8.94 -9.31 8.48
N ILE A 514 8.01 -10.28 8.48
CA ILE A 514 7.30 -10.71 7.27
C ILE A 514 6.55 -9.54 6.62
N LEU A 515 5.80 -8.76 7.41
CA LEU A 515 5.03 -7.62 6.90
C LEU A 515 5.92 -6.50 6.38
N ARG A 516 7.12 -6.32 6.95
CA ARG A 516 8.15 -5.40 6.44
C ARG A 516 8.92 -5.93 5.22
N GLN A 517 8.65 -7.16 4.78
CA GLN A 517 9.40 -7.86 3.73
C GLN A 517 10.89 -8.02 4.08
N ASP A 518 11.22 -8.04 5.38
CA ASP A 518 12.57 -8.29 5.88
C ASP A 518 12.79 -9.81 6.03
N THR A 519 13.23 -10.43 4.93
CA THR A 519 13.43 -11.87 4.87
C THR A 519 14.56 -12.35 5.80
N GLY A 520 15.59 -11.54 6.00
CA GLY A 520 16.69 -11.86 6.91
C GLY A 520 16.20 -11.96 8.36
N GLY A 521 15.58 -10.88 8.85
CA GLY A 521 15.03 -10.86 10.21
C GLY A 521 13.93 -11.90 10.45
N ALA A 522 13.10 -12.18 9.43
CA ALA A 522 12.09 -13.23 9.50
C ALA A 522 12.70 -14.63 9.62
N VAL A 523 13.73 -14.95 8.82
CA VAL A 523 14.44 -16.24 8.89
C VAL A 523 15.13 -16.41 10.24
N ASP A 524 15.80 -15.37 10.74
CA ASP A 524 16.49 -15.43 12.04
C ASP A 524 15.51 -15.71 13.18
N ALA A 525 14.38 -14.99 13.22
CA ALA A 525 13.34 -15.20 14.23
C ALA A 525 12.66 -16.58 14.09
N LEU A 526 12.43 -17.07 12.87
CA LEU A 526 11.87 -18.40 12.61
C LEU A 526 12.84 -19.54 12.98
N ASN A 527 14.15 -19.34 12.81
CA ASN A 527 15.15 -20.30 13.27
C ASN A 527 15.15 -20.41 14.80
N GLN A 528 15.08 -19.28 15.52
CA GLN A 528 14.92 -19.30 16.98
C GLN A 528 13.62 -20.01 17.38
N LEU A 529 12.51 -19.71 16.70
CA LEU A 529 11.20 -20.28 16.99
C LEU A 529 11.13 -21.81 16.72
N THR A 530 11.76 -22.29 15.65
CA THR A 530 11.85 -23.74 15.35
C THR A 530 12.82 -24.47 16.27
N ALA A 531 13.81 -23.79 16.84
CA ALA A 531 14.66 -24.36 17.88
C ALA A 531 13.92 -24.53 19.22
N LEU A 532 13.11 -23.55 19.62
CA LEU A 532 12.32 -23.59 20.86
C LEU A 532 11.12 -24.54 20.77
N ALA A 533 10.47 -24.60 19.61
CA ALA A 533 9.28 -25.42 19.37
C ALA A 533 9.45 -26.32 18.13
N PRO A 534 10.35 -27.32 18.16
CA PRO A 534 10.71 -28.12 16.99
C PRO A 534 9.58 -29.03 16.49
N ASN A 535 8.60 -29.32 17.34
CA ASN A 535 7.47 -30.20 17.03
C ASN A 535 6.28 -29.45 16.40
N ASN A 536 6.37 -28.12 16.23
CA ASN A 536 5.31 -27.36 15.58
C ASN A 536 5.51 -27.34 14.06
N LEU A 537 4.64 -28.06 13.37
CA LEU A 537 4.61 -28.15 11.91
C LEU A 537 4.51 -26.78 11.20
N TYR A 538 3.71 -25.87 11.74
CA TYR A 538 3.44 -24.57 11.11
C TYR A 538 4.67 -23.65 11.13
N HIS A 539 5.54 -23.78 12.14
CA HIS A 539 6.80 -23.02 12.19
C HIS A 539 7.71 -23.42 11.03
N TRP A 540 7.85 -24.72 10.76
CA TRP A 540 8.64 -25.24 9.64
C TRP A 540 8.04 -24.88 8.27
N LEU A 541 6.71 -24.93 8.14
CA LEU A 541 6.02 -24.48 6.92
C LEU A 541 6.28 -23.01 6.64
N LEU A 542 6.17 -22.15 7.66
CA LEU A 542 6.39 -20.72 7.51
C LEU A 542 7.86 -20.39 7.21
N LEU A 543 8.81 -21.07 7.84
CA LEU A 543 10.24 -20.97 7.49
C LEU A 543 10.50 -21.36 6.03
N GLY A 544 9.92 -22.47 5.58
CA GLY A 544 9.98 -22.89 4.18
C GLY A 544 9.40 -21.84 3.24
N PHE A 545 8.24 -21.27 3.56
CA PHE A 545 7.61 -20.20 2.79
C PHE A 545 8.50 -18.95 2.68
N VAL A 546 9.08 -18.47 3.79
CA VAL A 546 9.95 -17.29 3.78
C VAL A 546 11.21 -17.54 2.93
N HIS A 547 11.81 -18.73 2.99
CA HIS A 547 12.91 -19.10 2.10
C HIS A 547 12.50 -19.09 0.63
N LEU A 548 11.31 -19.59 0.27
CA LEU A 548 10.80 -19.53 -1.10
C LEU A 548 10.56 -18.09 -1.56
N TYR A 549 10.03 -17.24 -0.68
CA TYR A 549 9.87 -15.81 -0.95
C TYR A 549 11.22 -15.13 -1.23
N ALA A 550 12.26 -15.51 -0.47
CA ALA A 550 13.63 -15.04 -0.63
C ALA A 550 14.43 -15.70 -1.79
N TRP A 551 13.80 -16.54 -2.62
CA TRP A 551 14.45 -17.30 -3.70
C TRP A 551 15.57 -18.25 -3.22
N GLN A 552 15.35 -18.91 -2.07
CA GLN A 552 16.26 -19.88 -1.46
C GLN A 552 15.65 -21.30 -1.43
N PRO A 553 15.37 -21.93 -2.58
CA PRO A 553 14.56 -23.14 -2.64
C PRO A 553 15.21 -24.36 -1.98
N GLN A 554 16.54 -24.40 -1.88
CA GLN A 554 17.24 -25.49 -1.17
C GLN A 554 17.07 -25.40 0.35
N ALA A 555 17.13 -24.19 0.91
CA ALA A 555 16.85 -23.97 2.33
C ALA A 555 15.36 -24.24 2.63
N ALA A 556 14.48 -23.84 1.72
CA ALA A 556 13.07 -24.20 1.81
C ALA A 556 12.84 -25.72 1.83
N ASP A 557 13.48 -26.49 0.94
CA ASP A 557 13.38 -27.95 0.94
C ASP A 557 13.76 -28.57 2.29
N GLN A 558 14.80 -28.05 2.95
CA GLN A 558 15.23 -28.54 4.26
C GLN A 558 14.17 -28.29 5.34
N ALA A 559 13.61 -27.08 5.40
CA ALA A 559 12.54 -26.73 6.33
C ALA A 559 11.26 -27.53 6.05
N LEU A 560 10.85 -27.63 4.78
CA LEU A 560 9.66 -28.36 4.36
C LEU A 560 9.80 -29.88 4.54
N ALA A 561 11.01 -30.43 4.52
CA ALA A 561 11.24 -31.83 4.86
C ALA A 561 10.99 -32.11 6.36
N LYS A 562 11.34 -31.16 7.25
CA LYS A 562 11.01 -31.25 8.68
C LYS A 562 9.49 -31.19 8.89
N ALA A 563 8.81 -30.29 8.19
CA ALA A 563 7.35 -30.24 8.17
C ALA A 563 6.73 -31.57 7.70
N ALA A 564 7.22 -32.13 6.58
CA ALA A 564 6.72 -33.39 6.03
C ALA A 564 6.89 -34.58 6.99
N HIS A 565 7.93 -34.59 7.81
CA HIS A 565 8.14 -35.62 8.84
C HIS A 565 7.10 -35.54 9.96
N LEU A 566 6.61 -34.33 10.29
CA LEU A 566 5.58 -34.13 11.30
C LEU A 566 4.19 -34.46 10.74
N ASN A 567 3.89 -34.01 9.53
CA ASN A 567 2.67 -34.39 8.79
C ASN A 567 2.86 -34.15 7.28
N SER A 568 2.79 -35.23 6.50
CA SER A 568 2.97 -35.17 5.04
C SER A 568 1.69 -34.89 4.26
N ASP A 569 0.52 -34.94 4.88
CA ASP A 569 -0.77 -34.88 4.17
C ASP A 569 -1.43 -33.50 4.18
N LEU A 570 -0.62 -32.44 4.34
CA LEU A 570 -1.11 -31.07 4.17
C LEU A 570 -1.07 -30.65 2.69
N PRO A 571 -2.19 -30.19 2.12
CA PRO A 571 -2.23 -29.62 0.78
C PRO A 571 -1.23 -28.48 0.57
N GLU A 572 -1.12 -27.56 1.55
CA GLU A 572 -0.23 -26.41 1.50
C GLU A 572 1.25 -26.83 1.44
N LEU A 573 1.63 -27.87 2.21
CA LEU A 573 2.98 -28.44 2.16
C LEU A 573 3.32 -28.93 0.75
N LYS A 574 2.40 -29.66 0.11
CA LYS A 574 2.60 -30.19 -1.25
C LYS A 574 2.75 -29.04 -2.26
N VAL A 575 1.97 -27.97 -2.12
CA VAL A 575 2.12 -26.76 -2.94
C VAL A 575 3.50 -26.12 -2.74
N LEU A 576 3.92 -25.90 -1.49
CA LEU A 576 5.22 -25.27 -1.20
C LEU A 576 6.40 -26.10 -1.71
N GLN A 577 6.35 -27.42 -1.56
CA GLN A 577 7.35 -28.34 -2.15
C GLN A 577 7.34 -28.28 -3.69
N GLY A 578 6.16 -28.14 -4.30
CA GLY A 578 6.01 -27.94 -5.74
C GLY A 578 6.65 -26.62 -6.22
N VAL A 579 6.45 -25.53 -5.47
CA VAL A 579 7.08 -24.23 -5.74
C VAL A 579 8.59 -24.30 -5.57
N ALA A 580 9.09 -24.98 -4.52
CA ALA A 580 10.52 -25.21 -4.32
C ALA A 580 11.15 -25.96 -5.50
N ALA A 581 10.48 -27.03 -5.97
CA ALA A 581 10.88 -27.78 -7.15
C ALA A 581 10.86 -26.92 -8.43
N LEU A 582 9.85 -26.06 -8.59
CA LEU A 582 9.72 -25.15 -9.73
C LEU A 582 10.85 -24.12 -9.77
N GLN A 583 11.17 -23.48 -8.64
CA GLN A 583 12.29 -22.54 -8.52
C GLN A 583 13.65 -23.21 -8.82
N GLN A 584 13.76 -24.53 -8.59
CA GLN A 584 14.91 -25.35 -8.97
C GLN A 584 14.84 -25.93 -10.40
N LEU A 585 13.86 -25.53 -11.21
CA LEU A 585 13.61 -26.01 -12.57
C LEU A 585 13.31 -27.52 -12.67
N ARG A 586 12.88 -28.16 -11.58
CA ARG A 586 12.45 -29.57 -11.53
C ARG A 586 10.98 -29.69 -11.94
N LEU A 587 10.67 -29.35 -13.19
CA LEU A 587 9.29 -29.17 -13.68
C LEU A 587 8.38 -30.39 -13.48
N ARG A 588 8.90 -31.62 -13.64
CA ARG A 588 8.11 -32.85 -13.43
C ARG A 588 7.71 -33.04 -11.96
N LEU A 589 8.66 -32.81 -11.06
CA LEU A 589 8.41 -32.90 -9.61
C LEU A 589 7.47 -31.79 -9.17
N ALA A 590 7.67 -30.57 -9.67
CA ALA A 590 6.77 -29.45 -9.41
C ALA A 590 5.33 -29.79 -9.83
N TRP A 591 5.15 -30.26 -11.07
CA TRP A 591 3.84 -30.69 -11.57
C TRP A 591 3.22 -31.77 -10.67
N GLN A 592 3.98 -32.84 -10.37
CA GLN A 592 3.50 -33.92 -9.51
C GLN A 592 3.01 -33.40 -8.14
N ARG A 593 3.85 -32.62 -7.43
CA ARG A 593 3.52 -32.10 -6.09
C ARG A 593 2.32 -31.16 -6.10
N ILE A 594 2.25 -30.29 -7.10
CA ILE A 594 1.15 -29.35 -7.28
C ILE A 594 -0.16 -30.11 -7.58
N SER A 595 -0.12 -31.14 -8.45
CA SER A 595 -1.29 -31.98 -8.72
C SER A 595 -1.74 -32.79 -7.50
N GLU A 596 -0.81 -33.31 -6.70
CA GLU A 596 -1.09 -34.04 -5.46
C GLU A 596 -1.73 -33.16 -4.36
N SER A 597 -1.63 -31.83 -4.47
CA SER A 597 -2.19 -30.91 -3.49
C SER A 597 -3.72 -30.80 -3.53
N ASN A 598 -4.35 -31.08 -4.68
CA ASN A 598 -5.79 -30.85 -4.94
C ASN A 598 -6.29 -29.40 -4.70
N LEU A 599 -5.43 -28.42 -4.41
CA LEU A 599 -5.83 -27.01 -4.20
C LEU A 599 -6.04 -26.23 -5.50
N LEU A 600 -5.60 -26.80 -6.64
CA LEU A 600 -5.58 -26.13 -7.94
C LEU A 600 -6.46 -26.82 -8.99
N ASN A 601 -7.31 -27.76 -8.56
CA ASN A 601 -8.29 -28.45 -9.41
C ASN A 601 -9.64 -27.74 -9.42
#